data_AF-A0A973QFP1-F1
#
_entry.id   AF-A0A973QFP1-F1
#
_cell.length_a   1.000
_cell.length_b   1.000
_cell.length_c   1.000
_cell.angle_alpha   90.00
_cell.angle_beta   90.00
_cell.angle_gamma   90.00
#
_symmetry.space_group_name_H-M   'P 1'
#
loop_
_entity.id
_entity.type
_entity.pdbx_description
1 polymer ?
#
loop_
_entity_poly.entity_id
_entity_poly.type
_entity_poly.pdbx_seq_one_letter_code
_entity_poly.pdbx_strand_id
1 'polypeptide(L)'
;MRTVRTTLVAVTAVVLSAALAGPALAAPRDGGEHGATREAIEAAVKDGVPGVTATAGRWSATAGVGDLRTGAPRSPYDHYRVGSITKTFVSTVLLQLEAEGRLS
;
A
#
# COMPACT_ATOMS: atom_id res chain seq x y z
N MET A 1 4.92 49.81 24.66
CA MET A 1 3.75 48.91 24.47
C MET A 1 3.76 48.14 23.15
N ARG A 2 4.41 48.61 22.07
CA ARG A 2 4.49 47.89 20.77
C ARG A 2 5.42 46.65 20.80
N THR A 3 6.52 46.71 21.54
CA THR A 3 7.57 45.66 21.56
C THR A 3 7.18 44.40 22.33
N VAL A 4 6.30 44.49 23.33
CA VAL A 4 5.82 43.35 24.13
C VAL A 4 4.83 42.48 23.34
N ARG A 5 4.09 43.10 22.40
CA ARG A 5 3.15 42.38 21.52
C ARG A 5 3.86 41.52 20.47
N THR A 6 5.05 41.89 20.04
CA THR A 6 5.79 41.17 18.98
C THR A 6 6.44 39.88 19.51
N THR A 7 6.89 39.87 20.77
CA THR A 7 7.52 38.69 21.39
C THR A 7 6.51 37.57 21.67
N LEU A 8 5.27 37.92 22.04
CA LEU A 8 4.22 36.94 22.34
C LEU A 8 3.77 36.16 21.09
N VAL A 9 3.79 36.79 19.92
CA VAL A 9 3.42 36.19 18.63
C VAL A 9 4.52 35.26 18.11
N ALA A 10 5.79 35.57 18.36
CA ALA A 10 6.91 34.72 17.95
C ALA A 10 6.99 33.40 18.75
N VAL A 11 6.71 33.45 20.06
CA VAL A 11 6.73 32.24 20.91
C VAL A 11 5.57 31.30 20.61
N THR A 12 4.38 31.83 20.29
CA THR A 12 3.22 31.01 19.91
C THR A 12 3.41 30.29 18.58
N ALA A 13 4.08 30.90 17.59
CA ALA A 13 4.35 30.28 16.30
C ALA A 13 5.34 29.09 16.36
N VAL A 14 6.35 29.17 17.24
CA VAL A 14 7.33 28.08 17.43
C VAL A 14 6.70 26.90 18.18
N VAL A 15 5.86 27.17 19.19
CA VAL A 15 5.16 26.12 19.95
C VAL A 15 4.12 25.39 19.08
N LEU A 16 3.39 26.10 18.21
CA LEU A 16 2.47 25.45 17.26
C LEU A 16 3.21 24.56 16.24
N SER A 17 4.38 25.00 15.75
CA SER A 17 5.14 24.23 14.76
C SER A 17 5.73 22.93 15.32
N ALA A 18 6.14 22.94 16.60
CA ALA A 18 6.60 21.73 17.29
C ALA A 18 5.45 20.75 17.61
N ALA A 19 4.25 21.26 17.92
CA ALA A 19 3.08 20.45 18.22
C ALA A 19 2.52 19.71 16.99
N LEU A 20 2.68 20.28 15.79
CA LEU A 20 2.25 19.66 14.52
C LEU A 20 3.27 18.65 13.96
N ALA A 21 4.52 18.66 14.43
CA ALA A 21 5.56 17.72 13.98
C ALA A 21 5.62 16.43 14.83
N GLY A 22 5.07 16.44 16.04
CA GLY A 22 5.07 15.29 16.97
C GLY A 22 4.44 14.01 16.41
N PRO A 23 3.26 14.05 15.76
CA PRO A 23 2.60 12.84 15.23
C PRO A 23 3.39 12.13 14.12
N ALA A 24 4.19 12.87 13.34
CA ALA A 24 4.98 12.31 12.24
C ALA A 24 6.24 11.57 12.71
N LEU A 25 6.71 11.83 13.93
CA LEU A 25 7.85 11.16 14.55
C LEU A 25 7.43 10.00 15.47
N ALA A 26 6.20 10.01 15.98
CA ALA A 26 5.66 9.01 16.92
C ALA A 26 5.00 7.79 16.25
N ALA A 27 4.89 7.77 14.92
CA ALA A 27 4.47 6.56 14.22
C ALA A 27 5.49 5.44 14.46
N PRO A 28 5.09 4.26 14.97
CA PRO A 28 5.99 3.12 15.10
C PRO A 28 6.61 2.81 13.74
N ARG A 29 7.93 2.93 13.64
CA ARG A 29 8.70 2.50 12.47
C ARG A 29 9.05 1.00 12.51
N ASP A 30 8.49 0.28 13.47
CA ASP A 30 8.92 -1.07 13.84
C ASP A 30 8.05 -2.19 13.26
N GLY A 31 7.27 -1.90 12.22
CA GLY A 31 6.70 -2.90 11.33
C GLY A 31 7.45 -2.90 10.01
N GLY A 32 8.65 -3.49 9.95
CA GLY A 32 9.60 -3.35 8.83
C GLY A 32 8.93 -3.28 7.47
N GLU A 33 9.07 -2.14 6.76
CA GLU A 33 8.49 -1.64 5.48
C GLU A 33 7.02 -1.98 5.12
N HIS A 34 6.47 -3.13 5.56
CA HIS A 34 5.18 -3.70 5.20
C HIS A 34 4.53 -4.53 6.32
N GLY A 35 4.85 -4.28 7.61
CA GLY A 35 4.33 -5.08 8.74
C GLY A 35 2.80 -5.20 8.77
N ALA A 36 2.08 -4.07 8.63
CA ALA A 36 0.61 -4.07 8.58
C ALA A 36 0.04 -4.85 7.38
N THR A 37 0.71 -4.79 6.23
CA THR A 37 0.32 -5.59 5.05
C THR A 37 0.49 -7.07 5.32
N ARG A 38 1.57 -7.46 6.00
CA ARG A 38 1.79 -8.86 6.40
C ARG A 38 0.68 -9.37 7.32
N GLU A 39 0.35 -8.59 8.36
CA GLU A 39 -0.73 -8.93 9.28
C GLU A 39 -2.08 -9.08 8.56
N ALA A 40 -2.37 -8.18 7.60
CA ALA A 40 -3.60 -8.23 6.82
C ALA A 40 -3.72 -9.49 5.95
N ILE A 41 -2.65 -9.93 5.29
CA ILE A 41 -2.70 -11.17 4.48
C ILE A 41 -2.84 -12.42 5.36
N GLU A 42 -2.24 -12.42 6.56
CA GLU A 42 -2.38 -13.52 7.53
C GLU A 42 -3.80 -13.56 8.11
N ALA A 43 -4.39 -12.40 8.41
CA ALA A 43 -5.78 -12.27 8.86
C ALA A 43 -6.77 -12.77 7.78
N ALA A 44 -6.57 -12.43 6.52
CA ALA A 44 -7.42 -12.91 5.43
C ALA A 44 -7.43 -14.45 5.33
N VAL A 45 -6.29 -15.10 5.55
CA VAL A 45 -6.22 -16.56 5.59
C VAL A 45 -6.95 -17.13 6.79
N LYS A 46 -6.81 -16.49 7.96
CA LYS A 46 -7.56 -16.85 9.18
C LYS A 46 -9.08 -16.73 8.98
N ASP A 47 -9.52 -15.78 8.16
CA ASP A 47 -10.94 -15.55 7.82
C ASP A 47 -11.46 -16.48 6.70
N GLY A 48 -10.62 -17.40 6.19
CA GLY A 48 -11.02 -18.46 5.28
C GLY A 48 -10.55 -18.33 3.84
N VAL A 49 -9.74 -17.32 3.51
CA VAL A 49 -9.06 -17.28 2.20
C VAL A 49 -8.00 -18.40 2.15
N PRO A 50 -8.01 -19.30 1.15
CA PRO A 50 -7.06 -20.41 1.11
C PRO A 50 -5.59 -20.00 1.17
N GLY A 51 -5.22 -18.92 0.47
CA GLY A 51 -3.89 -18.35 0.51
C GLY A 51 -3.81 -17.03 -0.23
N VAL A 52 -2.84 -16.21 0.16
CA VAL A 52 -2.64 -14.85 -0.35
C VAL A 52 -1.18 -14.68 -0.76
N THR A 53 -0.94 -13.97 -1.87
CA THR A 53 0.37 -13.47 -2.26
C THR A 53 0.29 -11.95 -2.44
N ALA A 54 1.29 -11.23 -1.96
CA ALA A 54 1.40 -9.79 -2.08
C ALA A 54 2.85 -9.41 -2.47
N THR A 55 2.99 -8.39 -3.32
CA THR A 55 4.30 -7.87 -3.74
C THR A 55 4.23 -6.36 -3.86
N ALA A 56 5.21 -5.66 -3.28
CA ALA A 56 5.37 -4.21 -3.33
C ALA A 56 6.86 -3.88 -3.53
N GLY A 57 7.21 -3.32 -4.69
CA GLY A 57 8.61 -3.10 -5.03
C GLY A 57 9.42 -4.40 -5.01
N ARG A 58 10.46 -4.47 -4.17
CA ARG A 58 11.27 -5.69 -3.96
C ARG A 58 10.75 -6.59 -2.84
N TRP A 59 9.77 -6.14 -2.07
CA TRP A 59 9.19 -6.92 -0.98
C TRP A 59 8.08 -7.83 -1.51
N SER A 60 8.02 -9.06 -0.99
CA SER A 60 6.89 -9.96 -1.21
C SER A 60 6.57 -10.73 0.07
N ALA A 61 5.33 -11.14 0.20
CA ALA A 61 4.88 -12.00 1.29
C ALA A 61 3.78 -12.93 0.80
N THR A 62 3.72 -14.12 1.41
CA THR A 62 2.67 -15.10 1.18
C THR A 62 2.11 -15.61 2.50
N ALA A 63 0.87 -16.08 2.47
CA ALA A 63 0.20 -16.77 3.57
C ALA A 63 -0.70 -17.88 3.02
N GLY A 64 -0.88 -18.95 3.79
CA GLY A 64 -1.76 -20.06 3.44
C GLY A 64 -1.27 -20.93 2.28
N VAL A 65 -2.21 -21.57 1.58
CA VAL A 65 -1.95 -22.59 0.57
C VAL A 65 -2.24 -22.14 -0.87
N GLY A 66 -1.38 -22.66 -1.73
CA GLY A 66 -1.32 -22.58 -3.18
C GLY A 66 -2.39 -23.41 -3.88
N ASP A 67 -2.49 -24.64 -3.40
CA ASP A 67 -3.24 -25.74 -3.99
C ASP A 67 -3.93 -26.52 -2.86
N LEU A 68 -5.27 -26.52 -2.87
CA LEU A 68 -6.10 -27.19 -1.86
C LEU A 68 -6.03 -28.72 -1.95
N ARG A 69 -5.69 -29.27 -3.12
CA ARG A 69 -5.62 -30.72 -3.34
C ARG A 69 -4.30 -31.29 -2.82
N THR A 70 -3.19 -30.59 -3.02
CA THR A 70 -1.85 -31.05 -2.60
C THR A 70 -1.42 -30.47 -1.26
N GLY A 71 -2.07 -29.39 -0.79
CA GLY A 71 -1.65 -28.65 0.38
C GLY A 71 -0.39 -27.82 0.16
N ALA A 72 0.09 -27.67 -1.09
CA ALA A 72 1.28 -26.90 -1.40
C ALA A 72 1.11 -25.45 -0.91
N PRO A 73 2.14 -24.83 -0.30
CA PRO A 73 2.06 -23.46 0.19
C PRO A 73 1.89 -22.46 -0.96
N ARG A 74 1.29 -21.29 -0.67
CA ARG A 74 1.18 -20.20 -1.63
C ARG A 74 2.57 -19.63 -1.94
N SER A 75 2.87 -19.43 -3.22
CA SER A 75 4.14 -18.88 -3.69
C SER A 75 3.99 -17.45 -4.23
N PRO A 76 5.01 -16.58 -4.11
CA PRO A 76 5.03 -15.28 -4.80
C PRO A 76 5.07 -15.42 -6.33
N TYR A 77 5.39 -16.60 -6.84
CA TYR A 77 5.50 -16.90 -8.28
C TYR A 77 4.30 -17.69 -8.83
N ASP A 78 3.27 -17.93 -8.02
CA ASP A 78 2.07 -18.63 -8.50
C ASP A 78 1.36 -17.80 -9.58
N HIS A 79 0.94 -18.46 -10.65
CA HIS A 79 0.07 -17.86 -11.64
C HIS A 79 -1.39 -17.91 -11.18
N TYR A 80 -2.12 -16.81 -11.33
CA TYR A 80 -3.54 -16.73 -11.01
C TYR A 80 -4.31 -15.89 -12.03
N ARG A 81 -5.63 -16.09 -12.08
CA ARG A 81 -6.52 -15.30 -12.93
C ARG A 81 -6.75 -13.93 -12.30
N VAL A 82 -6.35 -12.86 -12.99
CA VAL A 82 -6.47 -11.48 -12.48
C VAL A 82 -7.87 -10.86 -12.67
N GLY A 83 -8.80 -11.59 -13.29
CA GLY A 83 -10.19 -11.15 -13.46
C GLY A 83 -10.32 -9.83 -14.21
N SER A 84 -11.11 -8.88 -13.68
CA SER A 84 -11.36 -7.58 -14.31
C SER A 84 -10.13 -6.70 -14.48
N ILE A 85 -8.99 -6.99 -13.83
CA ILE A 85 -7.72 -6.32 -14.11
C ILE A 85 -7.35 -6.47 -15.60
N THR A 86 -7.75 -7.56 -16.26
CA THR A 86 -7.58 -7.76 -17.71
C THR A 86 -8.10 -6.57 -18.54
N LYS A 87 -9.12 -5.84 -18.06
CA LYS A 87 -9.67 -4.68 -18.77
C LYS A 87 -8.63 -3.58 -18.93
N THR A 88 -7.72 -3.38 -17.98
CA THR A 88 -6.68 -2.34 -18.14
C THR A 88 -5.76 -2.67 -19.30
N PHE A 89 -5.37 -3.93 -19.45
CA PHE A 89 -4.57 -4.41 -20.58
C PHE A 89 -5.30 -4.21 -21.92
N VAL A 90 -6.59 -4.58 -21.98
CA VAL A 90 -7.40 -4.37 -23.18
C VAL A 90 -7.53 -2.87 -23.49
N SER A 91 -7.82 -2.04 -22.48
CA SER A 91 -7.90 -0.59 -22.64
C SER A 91 -6.59 0.01 -23.14
N THR A 92 -5.43 -0.47 -22.69
CA THR A 92 -4.14 -0.05 -23.24
C THR A 92 -4.06 -0.30 -24.74
N VAL A 93 -4.46 -1.50 -25.21
CA VAL A 93 -4.47 -1.81 -26.64
C VAL A 93 -5.48 -0.92 -27.39
N LEU A 94 -6.67 -0.70 -26.84
CA LEU A 94 -7.67 0.17 -27.48
C LEU A 94 -7.15 1.60 -27.64
N LEU A 95 -6.52 2.15 -26.59
CA LEU A 95 -5.93 3.48 -26.64
C LEU A 95 -4.72 3.56 -27.59
N GLN A 96 -3.94 2.48 -27.72
CA GLN A 96 -2.89 2.39 -28.74
C GLN A 96 -3.49 2.41 -30.15
N LEU A 97 -4.57 1.67 -30.39
CA LEU A 97 -5.24 1.65 -31.69
C LEU A 97 -5.86 3.00 -32.04
N GLU A 98 -6.41 3.73 -31.07
CA GLU A 98 -6.90 5.10 -31.26
C GLU A 98 -5.75 6.05 -31.64
N ALA A 99 -4.63 6.01 -30.89
CA ALA A 99 -3.45 6.80 -31.18
C ALA A 99 -2.81 6.48 -32.55
N GLU A 100 -2.96 5.23 -33.02
CA GLU A 100 -2.54 4.78 -34.36
C GLU A 100 -3.55 5.15 -35.47
N GLY A 101 -4.69 5.77 -35.14
CA GLY A 101 -5.76 6.09 -36.09
C GLY A 101 -6.50 4.86 -36.64
N ARG A 102 -6.41 3.72 -35.93
CA ARG A 102 -7.03 2.44 -36.30
C ARG A 102 -8.34 2.16 -35.56
N LEU A 103 -8.68 3.01 -34.60
CA LEU A 103 -9.92 3.02 -33.85
C LEU A 103 -10.36 4.49 -33.67
N SER A 104 -11.68 4.75 -33.64
CA SER A 104 -12.27 6.09 -33.50
C SER A 104 -13.31 6.15 -32.39
#